data_AF-A0A9D8A8X9-F1
#
_entry.id   AF-A0A9D8A8X9-F1
#
_cell.length_a   1.000
_cell.length_b   1.000
_cell.length_c   1.000
_cell.angle_alpha   90.00
_cell.angle_beta   90.00
_cell.angle_gamma   90.00
#
_symmetry.space_group_name_H-M   'P 1'
#
loop_
_entity.id
_entity.type
_entity.pdbx_description
1 polymer ?
#
loop_
_entity_poly.entity_id
_entity_poly.type
_entity_poly.pdbx_seq_one_letter_code
_entity_poly.pdbx_strand_id
1 'polypeptide(L)' 'MIRFIIIAGLYLIPNISYACATCYGASDAPATIGMNWAIMTLLGVTGTMLGSVATVMIRLKNRAKKFKSLTKDT' A
#
# COMPACT_ATOMS: atom_id res chain seq x y z
N MET A 1 -1.31 -2.48 -13.63
CA MET A 1 0.06 -2.41 -13.06
C MET A 1 0.04 -2.52 -11.54
N ILE A 2 -0.62 -1.61 -10.79
CA ILE A 2 -0.71 -1.70 -9.32
C ILE A 2 -1.28 -3.05 -8.81
N ARG A 3 -2.29 -3.60 -9.52
CA ARG A 3 -2.92 -4.88 -9.15
C ARG A 3 -1.95 -6.07 -9.25
N PHE A 4 -1.03 -6.05 -10.21
CA PHE A 4 0.03 -7.07 -10.35
C PHE A 4 1.12 -6.94 -9.28
N ILE A 5 1.47 -5.71 -8.89
CA ILE A 5 2.46 -5.46 -7.82
C ILE A 5 1.92 -5.91 -6.46
N ILE A 6 0.63 -5.67 -6.18
CA ILE A 6 -0.01 -6.11 -4.93
C ILE A 6 -0.07 -7.65 -4.87
N ILE A 7 -0.44 -8.31 -5.97
CA ILE A 7 -0.51 -9.78 -6.05
C ILE A 7 0.88 -10.41 -5.97
N ALA A 8 1.88 -9.85 -6.66
CA ALA A 8 3.27 -10.32 -6.61
C ALA A 8 3.91 -10.09 -5.24
N GLY A 9 3.63 -8.94 -4.60
CA GLY A 9 4.06 -8.65 -3.23
C GLY A 9 3.44 -9.61 -2.22
N LEU A 10 2.16 -9.96 -2.36
CA LEU A 10 1.49 -10.92 -1.48
C LEU A 10 2.07 -12.35 -1.63
N TYR A 11 2.56 -12.71 -2.83
CA TYR A 11 3.13 -14.03 -3.11
C TYR A 11 4.60 -14.16 -2.69
N LEU A 12 5.37 -13.06 -2.67
CA LEU A 12 6.78 -13.05 -2.30
C LEU A 12 7.02 -12.90 -0.79
N ILE A 13 5.94 -12.75 0.00
CA ILE A 13 5.98 -12.60 1.46
C ILE A 13 5.28 -13.80 2.15
N PRO A 14 5.63 -15.07 1.84
CA PRO A 14 5.06 -16.22 2.57
C PRO A 14 5.53 -16.30 4.03
N ASN A 15 6.51 -15.48 4.44
CA ASN A 15 7.10 -15.49 5.78
C ASN A 15 6.53 -14.43 6.76
N ILE A 16 5.65 -13.51 6.33
CA ILE A 16 4.98 -12.58 7.26
C ILE A 16 3.64 -13.15 7.75
N SER A 17 3.05 -14.11 7.03
CA SER A 17 1.83 -14.81 7.46
C SER A 17 2.07 -15.87 8.53
N TYR A 18 3.32 -16.22 8.81
CA TYR A 18 3.72 -16.84 10.07
C TYR A 18 4.35 -15.75 10.94
N ALA A 19 3.52 -14.91 11.54
CA ALA A 19 3.95 -14.17 12.72
C ALA A 19 4.53 -15.22 13.68
N CYS A 20 5.85 -15.20 13.86
CA CYS A 20 6.49 -16.07 14.84
C CYS A 20 5.80 -15.78 16.17
N ALA A 21 5.12 -16.79 16.72
CA ALA A 21 4.34 -16.73 17.95
C ALA A 21 5.18 -16.36 19.20
N THR A 22 6.43 -15.96 19.02
CA THR A 22 7.34 -15.51 20.07
C THR A 22 7.23 -14.01 20.35
N CYS A 23 6.74 -13.16 19.42
CA CYS A 23 6.95 -11.70 19.51
C CYS A 23 5.70 -10.86 19.84
N TYR A 24 4.48 -11.40 19.74
CA TYR A 24 3.27 -10.61 20.05
C TYR A 24 2.84 -10.63 21.51
N GLY A 25 3.38 -11.53 22.36
CA GLY A 25 2.94 -11.64 23.76
C GLY A 25 1.43 -11.93 23.88
N ALA A 26 0.89 -11.95 25.10
CA ALA A 26 -0.56 -12.00 25.28
C ALA A 26 -1.21 -10.78 24.61
N SER A 27 -2.28 -10.97 23.82
CA SER A 27 -3.00 -9.90 23.12
C SER A 27 -3.55 -8.82 24.06
N ASP A 28 -3.75 -9.19 25.31
CA ASP A 28 -4.29 -8.44 26.44
C ASP A 28 -3.21 -7.74 27.30
N ALA A 29 -1.92 -7.95 27.00
CA ALA A 29 -0.85 -7.25 27.69
C ALA A 29 -0.72 -5.78 27.23
N PRO A 30 -0.43 -4.82 28.14
CA PRO A 30 -0.24 -3.41 27.79
C PRO A 30 0.86 -3.17 26.74
N ALA A 31 1.89 -4.03 26.72
CA ALA A 31 2.96 -3.98 25.74
C ALA A 31 2.46 -4.25 24.31
N THR A 32 1.49 -5.14 24.15
CA THR A 32 0.94 -5.55 22.85
C THR A 32 0.01 -4.51 22.24
N ILE A 33 -0.72 -3.76 23.09
CA ILE A 33 -1.57 -2.66 22.64
C ILE A 33 -0.74 -1.62 21.87
N GLY A 34 0.39 -1.20 22.45
CA GLY A 34 1.28 -0.21 21.83
C GLY A 34 1.90 -0.70 20.52
N MET A 35 2.25 -1.98 20.45
CA MET A 35 2.80 -2.60 19.24
C MET A 35 1.78 -2.64 18.09
N ASN A 36 0.52 -2.99 18.35
CA ASN A 36 -0.51 -3.02 17.31
C ASN A 36 -0.76 -1.62 16.70
N TRP A 37 -0.81 -0.59 17.56
CA TRP A 37 -0.92 0.80 17.09
C TRP A 37 0.30 1.22 16.26
N ALA A 38 1.51 0.81 16.63
CA ALA A 38 2.71 1.09 15.85
C ALA A 38 2.69 0.43 14.46
N ILE A 39 2.20 -0.80 14.35
CA ILE A 39 2.07 -1.48 13.06
C ILE A 39 1.06 -0.75 12.16
N MET A 40 -0.06 -0.31 12.73
CA MET A 40 -1.06 0.48 12.00
C MET A 40 -0.48 1.80 11.47
N THR A 41 0.39 2.48 12.21
CA THR A 41 1.03 3.71 11.72
C THR A 41 2.05 3.42 10.63
N LEU A 42 2.89 2.39 10.76
CA LEU A 42 3.84 1.98 9.73
C LEU A 42 3.14 1.60 8.41
N LEU A 43 2.06 0.83 8.49
CA LEU A 43 1.24 0.46 7.32
C LEU A 43 0.51 1.67 6.74
N GLY A 44 -0.01 2.56 7.58
CA GLY A 44 -0.67 3.79 7.14
C GLY A 44 0.28 4.72 6.39
N VAL A 45 1.48 4.98 6.92
CA VAL A 45 2.46 5.87 6.30
C VAL A 45 2.98 5.28 4.99
N THR A 46 3.36 4.01 4.98
CA THR A 46 3.86 3.36 3.75
C THR A 46 2.76 3.25 2.69
N GLY A 47 1.55 2.88 3.08
CA GLY A 47 0.38 2.82 2.19
C GLY A 47 0.03 4.17 1.58
N THR A 48 0.08 5.25 2.37
CA THR A 48 -0.18 6.61 1.87
C THR A 48 0.92 7.08 0.92
N MET A 49 2.19 6.80 1.20
CA MET A 49 3.30 7.15 0.29
C MET A 49 3.11 6.48 -1.08
N LEU A 50 2.89 5.16 -1.12
CA LEU A 50 2.67 4.46 -2.39
C LEU A 50 1.37 4.91 -3.08
N GLY A 51 0.30 5.12 -2.32
CA GLY A 51 -0.99 5.60 -2.82
C GLY A 51 -0.89 6.98 -3.48
N SER A 52 -0.08 7.89 -2.91
CA SER A 52 0.11 9.24 -3.42
C SER A 52 0.74 9.24 -4.82
N VAL A 53 1.84 8.49 -4.99
CA VAL A 53 2.56 8.37 -6.27
C VAL A 53 1.65 7.74 -7.33
N ALA A 54 0.93 6.67 -6.97
CA ALA A 54 -0.02 6.03 -7.86
C ALA A 54 -1.13 6.98 -8.33
N THR A 55 -1.63 7.83 -7.43
CA THR A 55 -2.67 8.82 -7.73
C THR A 55 -2.19 9.83 -8.76
N VAL A 56 -0.97 10.37 -8.57
CA VAL A 56 -0.36 11.31 -9.52
C VAL A 56 -0.25 10.69 -10.91
N MET A 57 0.24 9.47 -11.01
CA MET A 57 0.40 8.78 -12.30
C MET A 57 -0.94 8.60 -13.03
N ILE A 58 -2.02 8.27 -12.31
CA ILE A 58 -3.36 8.15 -12.89
C ILE A 58 -3.89 9.51 -13.35
N ARG A 59 -3.69 10.56 -12.55
CA ARG A 59 -4.13 11.92 -12.90
C ARG A 59 -3.45 12.42 -14.17
N LEU A 60 -2.14 12.21 -14.32
CA LEU A 60 -1.41 12.57 -15.53
C LEU A 60 -1.90 11.78 -16.75
N LYS A 61 -2.11 10.47 -16.61
CA LYS A 61 -2.65 9.63 -17.70
C LYS A 61 -4.01 10.13 -18.17
N ASN A 62 -4.91 10.48 -17.24
CA ASN A 62 -6.25 10.97 -17.59
C ASN A 62 -6.19 12.34 -18.28
N ARG A 63 -5.31 13.24 -17.81
CA ARG A 63 -5.07 14.53 -18.48
C ARG A 63 -4.51 14.33 -19.88
N ALA A 64 -3.49 13.49 -20.05
CA ALA A 64 -2.88 13.20 -21.34
C ALA A 64 -3.89 12.64 -22.36
N LYS A 65 -4.81 11.77 -21.94
CA LYS A 65 -5.91 11.29 -22.79
C LYS A 65 -6.83 12.42 -23.26
N LYS A 66 -7.17 13.35 -22.36
CA LYS A 66 -8.01 14.52 -22.67
C LYS A 66 -7.31 15.47 -23.66
N PHE A 67 -6.01 15.68 -23.52
CA PHE A 67 -5.23 16.47 -24.49
C PHE A 67 -5.13 15.76 -25.85
N LYS A 68 -4.95 14.44 -25.88
CA LYS A 68 -4.90 13.67 -27.13
C LYS A 68 -6.21 13.73 -27.92
N SER A 69 -7.37 13.78 -27.26
CA SER A 69 -8.65 13.94 -27.96
C SER A 69 -8.81 15.37 -28.50
N LEU A 70 -8.45 16.39 -27.72
CA LEU A 70 -8.56 17.79 -28.16
C LEU A 70 -7.67 18.13 -29.37
N THR A 71 -6.46 17.56 -29.44
CA THR A 71 -5.57 17.71 -30.60
C THR A 71 -6.01 16.89 -31.82
N LYS A 72 -6.88 15.89 -31.65
CA LYS A 72 -7.35 15.06 -32.78
C LYS A 72 -8.42 15.77 -33.63
N ASP A 73 -9.04 16.81 -33.08
CA ASP A 73 -10.13 17.58 -33.69
C ASP A 73 -9.67 18.90 -34.36
N THR A 74 -8.35 19.13 -34.46
CA THR A 74 -7.70 20.17 -35.29
C THR A 74 -6.88 19.49 -36.39
#